data_AF-A0AAP3Z3C0-F1
#
_entry.id   AF-A0AAP3Z3C0-F1
#
_cell.length_a   1.000
_cell.length_b   1.000
_cell.length_c   1.000
_cell.angle_alpha   90.00
_cell.angle_beta   90.00
_cell.angle_gamma   90.00
#
_symmetry.space_group_name_H-M   'P 1'
#
loop_
_entity.id
_entity.type
_entity.pdbx_description
1 polymer ?
#
loop_
_entity_poly.entity_id
_entity_poly.type
_entity_poly.pdbx_seq_one_letter_code
_entity_poly.pdbx_strand_id
1 'polypeptide(L)'
;MFWYDWAITSLNLDNFNTSKVTNMEVMFVGCKSLKSFDVSSFNTQNITSMREIFNRCESLESFNLSNFNTNKLTDIDLMFGDDLSLTNLDLSSFNLSESKDLEYMLHYTPAPSTILLASNSPIKTATTSYQDEAGNIIAPARVYGGPLLEAYSFDQKSIPGYTFKRVIGNLTGILCKSP
;
A
#
# COMPACT_ATOMS: atom_id res chain seq x y z
N MET A 1 9.94 16.09 -8.57
CA MET A 1 11.30 16.46 -9.05
C MET A 1 11.65 15.72 -10.34
N PHE A 2 11.40 14.41 -10.39
CA PHE A 2 11.57 13.55 -11.58
C PHE A 2 10.23 12.96 -12.07
N TRP A 3 9.12 13.61 -11.74
CA TRP A 3 7.78 13.23 -12.20
C TRP A 3 7.74 12.99 -13.72
N TYR A 4 7.15 11.86 -14.10
CA TYR A 4 7.00 11.35 -15.46
C TYR A 4 8.30 11.22 -16.24
N ASP A 5 9.45 11.11 -15.57
CA ASP A 5 10.69 10.70 -16.22
C ASP A 5 10.64 9.20 -16.52
N TRP A 6 9.95 8.85 -17.60
CA TRP A 6 9.70 7.49 -18.06
C TRP A 6 10.98 6.74 -18.46
N ALA A 7 12.10 7.45 -18.65
CA ALA A 7 13.37 6.88 -19.07
C ALA A 7 14.39 6.73 -17.92
N ILE A 8 14.12 7.28 -16.73
CA ILE A 8 15.03 7.17 -15.60
C ILE A 8 15.13 5.71 -15.13
N THR A 9 16.35 5.19 -15.15
CA THR A 9 16.66 3.81 -14.72
C THR A 9 17.61 3.80 -13.53
N SER A 10 18.36 4.88 -13.33
CA SER A 10 19.25 5.11 -12.20
C SER A 10 19.49 6.61 -12.04
N LEU A 11 19.84 7.02 -10.83
CA LEU A 11 20.21 8.39 -10.48
C LEU A 11 21.10 8.36 -9.23
N ASN A 12 22.16 9.16 -9.22
CA ASN A 12 22.98 9.32 -8.04
C ASN A 12 22.37 10.41 -7.13
N LEU A 13 22.08 10.06 -5.87
CA LEU A 13 21.50 10.95 -4.87
C LEU A 13 22.44 11.29 -3.71
N ASP A 14 23.73 10.93 -3.78
CA ASP A 14 24.62 10.98 -2.62
C ASP A 14 24.78 12.41 -2.05
N ASN A 15 24.61 13.41 -2.91
CA ASN A 15 24.74 14.83 -2.56
C ASN A 15 23.41 15.53 -2.26
N PHE A 16 22.29 14.80 -2.23
CA PHE A 16 20.97 15.37 -1.94
C PHE A 16 20.82 15.66 -0.45
N ASN A 17 20.94 16.92 -0.07
CA ASN A 17 20.65 17.34 1.30
C ASN A 17 19.14 17.59 1.49
N THR A 18 18.43 16.60 2.01
CA THR A 18 16.99 16.70 2.29
C THR A 18 16.66 17.09 3.74
N SER A 19 17.65 17.46 4.55
CA SER A 19 17.47 17.69 6.00
C SER A 19 16.46 18.79 6.37
N LYS A 20 16.21 19.73 5.45
CA LYS A 20 15.24 20.84 5.61
C LYS A 20 13.97 20.65 4.80
N VAL A 21 13.88 19.59 4.00
CA VAL A 21 12.68 19.31 3.22
C VAL A 21 11.58 18.89 4.20
N THR A 22 10.35 19.35 3.94
CA THR A 22 9.15 18.96 4.69
C THR A 22 8.11 18.26 3.81
N ASN A 23 8.19 18.43 2.49
CA ASN A 23 7.29 17.85 1.52
C ASN A 23 8.11 17.16 0.42
N MET A 24 7.88 15.86 0.23
CA MET A 24 8.49 15.03 -0.81
C MET A 24 7.42 14.44 -1.75
N GLU A 25 6.29 15.13 -1.87
CA GLU A 25 5.20 14.67 -2.72
C GLU A 25 5.66 14.58 -4.17
N VAL A 26 5.08 13.61 -4.87
CA VAL A 26 5.20 13.43 -6.32
C VAL A 26 6.62 13.38 -6.87
N MET A 27 7.64 13.06 -6.06
CA MET A 27 9.04 13.21 -6.49
C MET A 27 9.40 12.31 -7.67
N PHE A 28 8.91 11.06 -7.70
CA PHE A 28 9.21 10.04 -8.70
C PHE A 28 7.96 9.49 -9.38
N VAL A 29 6.82 10.19 -9.32
CA VAL A 29 5.57 9.75 -9.96
C VAL A 29 5.82 9.39 -11.40
N GLY A 30 5.34 8.24 -11.87
CA GLY A 30 5.38 7.88 -13.28
C GLY A 30 6.79 7.58 -13.82
N CYS A 31 7.79 7.38 -12.96
CA CYS A 31 9.11 6.88 -13.36
C CYS A 31 9.04 5.40 -13.75
N LYS A 32 8.36 5.10 -14.87
CA LYS A 32 8.00 3.72 -15.27
C LYS A 32 9.17 2.78 -15.48
N SER A 33 10.35 3.28 -15.81
CA SER A 33 11.56 2.46 -16.02
C SER A 33 12.39 2.26 -14.74
N LEU A 34 11.98 2.88 -13.62
CA LEU A 34 12.69 2.78 -12.35
C LEU A 34 12.41 1.42 -11.71
N LYS A 35 13.46 0.61 -11.52
CA LYS A 35 13.35 -0.73 -10.92
C LYS A 35 13.67 -0.76 -9.43
N SER A 36 14.70 -0.02 -9.06
CA SER A 36 15.18 0.15 -7.69
C SER A 36 15.89 1.48 -7.58
N PHE A 37 16.04 1.97 -6.35
CA PHE A 37 16.70 3.24 -6.12
C PHE A 37 17.37 3.26 -4.75
N ASP A 38 18.54 3.88 -4.67
CA ASP A 38 19.21 4.11 -3.40
C ASP A 38 18.78 5.46 -2.83
N VAL A 39 17.97 5.43 -1.79
CA VAL A 39 17.49 6.61 -1.04
C VAL A 39 18.11 6.68 0.35
N SER A 40 19.23 5.99 0.59
CA SER A 40 19.91 5.96 1.89
C SER A 40 20.40 7.34 2.33
N SER A 41 20.68 8.25 1.38
CA SER A 41 21.09 9.65 1.66
C SER A 41 19.94 10.54 2.15
N PHE A 42 18.68 10.12 2.01
CA PHE A 42 17.54 10.95 2.38
C PHE A 42 17.40 11.04 3.89
N ASN A 43 17.49 12.27 4.38
CA ASN A 43 17.02 12.64 5.71
C ASN A 43 15.53 12.97 5.65
N THR A 44 14.71 12.16 6.32
CA THR A 44 13.25 12.23 6.30
C THR A 44 12.63 12.69 7.62
N GLN A 45 13.45 13.07 8.63
CA GLN A 45 13.00 13.40 9.99
C GLN A 45 12.03 14.58 10.11
N ASN A 46 11.95 15.41 9.06
CA ASN A 46 11.14 16.62 9.00
C ASN A 46 10.00 16.52 7.97
N ILE A 47 9.89 15.39 7.27
CA ILE A 47 8.89 15.21 6.22
C ILE A 47 7.53 15.00 6.86
N THR A 48 6.55 15.75 6.36
CA THR A 48 5.15 15.65 6.76
C THR A 48 4.29 15.00 5.67
N SER A 49 4.73 15.00 4.42
CA SER A 49 4.02 14.38 3.31
C SER A 49 4.95 13.68 2.32
N MET A 50 4.57 12.44 1.96
CA MET A 50 5.18 11.61 0.91
C MET A 50 4.11 11.14 -0.09
N ARG A 51 3.01 11.88 -0.21
CA ARG A 51 1.92 11.58 -1.14
C ARG A 51 2.44 11.32 -2.54
N GLU A 52 1.98 10.22 -3.13
CA GLU A 52 2.26 9.80 -4.50
C GLU A 52 3.76 9.69 -4.84
N ILE A 53 4.69 9.66 -3.87
CA ILE A 53 6.13 9.81 -4.15
C ILE A 53 6.67 8.80 -5.18
N PHE A 54 6.17 7.55 -5.18
CA PHE A 54 6.48 6.51 -6.16
C PHE A 54 5.29 6.08 -7.03
N ASN A 55 4.15 6.79 -6.99
CA ASN A 55 2.96 6.39 -7.74
C ASN A 55 3.25 6.16 -9.23
N ARG A 56 2.74 5.06 -9.82
CA ARG A 56 2.94 4.67 -11.23
C ARG A 56 4.40 4.38 -11.60
N CYS A 57 5.22 3.97 -10.65
CA CYS A 57 6.53 3.39 -10.93
C CYS A 57 6.36 1.91 -11.31
N GLU A 58 5.78 1.65 -12.49
CA GLU A 58 5.28 0.33 -12.89
C GLU A 58 6.36 -0.78 -12.92
N SER A 59 7.64 -0.44 -13.05
CA SER A 59 8.76 -1.40 -13.01
C SER A 59 9.40 -1.56 -11.63
N LEU A 60 8.90 -0.88 -10.60
CA LEU A 60 9.50 -0.89 -9.29
C LEU A 60 9.27 -2.23 -8.59
N GLU A 61 10.35 -2.95 -8.26
CA GLU A 61 10.25 -4.31 -7.73
C GLU A 61 10.39 -4.36 -6.19
N SER A 62 11.29 -3.55 -5.64
CA SER A 62 11.57 -3.46 -4.20
C SER A 62 12.29 -2.15 -3.85
N PHE A 63 12.21 -1.76 -2.58
CA PHE A 63 12.85 -0.55 -2.06
C PHE A 63 13.35 -0.75 -0.64
N ASN A 64 14.55 -0.24 -0.36
CA ASN A 64 15.05 -0.17 1.01
C ASN A 64 14.67 1.19 1.61
N LEU A 65 13.73 1.19 2.54
CA LEU A 65 13.24 2.38 3.24
C LEU A 65 13.59 2.36 4.74
N SER A 66 14.55 1.53 5.14
CA SER A 66 14.92 1.35 6.55
C SER A 66 15.43 2.64 7.21
N ASN A 67 15.98 3.58 6.45
CA ASN A 67 16.42 4.89 6.93
C ASN A 67 15.29 5.92 7.08
N PHE A 68 14.05 5.60 6.69
CA PHE A 68 12.96 6.57 6.70
C PHE A 68 12.40 6.76 8.11
N ASN A 69 12.42 8.00 8.60
CA ASN A 69 11.76 8.42 9.82
C ASN A 69 10.41 9.04 9.47
N THR A 70 9.35 8.36 9.88
CA THR A 70 7.97 8.66 9.48
C THR A 70 7.12 9.21 10.62
N ASN A 71 7.74 9.53 11.77
CA ASN A 71 7.02 9.99 12.96
C ASN A 71 6.27 11.32 12.79
N LYS A 72 6.57 12.08 11.73
CA LYS A 72 5.88 13.33 11.39
C LYS A 72 5.01 13.21 10.14
N LEU A 73 4.99 12.05 9.46
CA LEU A 73 4.19 11.87 8.26
C LEU A 73 2.71 11.90 8.62
N THR A 74 1.97 12.73 7.90
CA THR A 74 0.51 12.83 8.00
C THR A 74 -0.18 12.40 6.72
N ASP A 75 0.54 12.36 5.60
CA ASP A 75 0.02 12.01 4.28
C ASP A 75 1.00 11.07 3.55
N ILE A 76 0.49 9.88 3.22
CA ILE A 76 1.14 8.80 2.45
C ILE A 76 0.20 8.26 1.39
N ASP A 77 -0.75 9.11 0.96
CA ASP A 77 -1.78 8.76 0.03
C ASP A 77 -1.14 8.33 -1.31
N LEU A 78 -1.58 7.19 -1.87
CA LEU A 78 -1.06 6.64 -3.12
C LEU A 78 0.49 6.50 -3.20
N MET A 79 1.20 6.43 -2.07
CA MET A 79 2.67 6.42 -2.02
C MET A 79 3.29 5.38 -2.98
N PHE A 80 2.65 4.22 -3.09
CA PHE A 80 3.02 3.11 -3.98
C PHE A 80 1.84 2.68 -4.87
N GLY A 81 0.95 3.61 -5.23
CA GLY A 81 -0.21 3.30 -6.07
C GLY A 81 0.18 3.00 -7.53
N ASP A 82 -0.55 2.12 -8.21
CA ASP A 82 -0.24 1.68 -9.59
C ASP A 82 1.19 1.10 -9.79
N ASP A 83 1.85 0.63 -8.73
CA ASP A 83 3.21 0.05 -8.78
C ASP A 83 3.16 -1.45 -9.11
N LEU A 84 2.86 -1.76 -10.37
CA LEU A 84 2.45 -3.09 -10.82
C LEU A 84 3.47 -4.22 -10.61
N SER A 85 4.76 -3.89 -10.49
CA SER A 85 5.84 -4.87 -10.29
C SER A 85 6.30 -5.02 -8.84
N LEU A 86 5.68 -4.31 -7.89
CA LEU A 86 6.13 -4.29 -6.50
C LEU A 86 5.86 -5.64 -5.83
N THR A 87 6.92 -6.38 -5.51
CA THR A 87 6.81 -7.73 -4.94
C THR A 87 7.18 -7.79 -3.46
N ASN A 88 8.02 -6.87 -2.99
CA ASN A 88 8.47 -6.82 -1.60
C ASN A 88 8.39 -5.38 -1.08
N LEU A 89 7.75 -5.22 0.08
CA LEU A 89 7.57 -3.92 0.72
C LEU A 89 7.87 -4.01 2.22
N ASP A 90 8.98 -3.41 2.65
CA ASP A 90 9.35 -3.33 4.06
C ASP A 90 9.01 -1.95 4.63
N LEU A 91 8.01 -1.92 5.51
CA LEU A 91 7.53 -0.75 6.26
C LEU A 91 7.78 -0.93 7.76
N SER A 92 8.72 -1.78 8.17
CA SER A 92 9.06 -1.99 9.58
C SER A 92 9.57 -0.73 10.29
N SER A 93 10.13 0.22 9.54
CA SER A 93 10.55 1.54 10.02
C SER A 93 9.41 2.57 10.05
N PHE A 94 8.23 2.24 9.49
CA PHE A 94 7.14 3.20 9.34
C PHE A 94 6.24 3.23 10.56
N ASN A 95 6.03 4.40 11.15
CA ASN A 95 5.00 4.64 12.13
C ASN A 95 3.68 4.99 11.42
N LEU A 96 2.82 4.00 11.25
CA LEU A 96 1.55 4.12 10.54
C LEU A 96 0.35 4.32 11.49
N SER A 97 0.59 4.44 12.80
CA SER A 97 -0.46 4.42 13.83
C SER A 97 -1.49 5.56 13.69
N GLU A 98 -1.07 6.72 13.19
CA GLU A 98 -1.90 7.92 13.04
C GLU A 98 -2.29 8.22 11.58
N SER A 99 -1.91 7.35 10.63
CA SER A 99 -2.15 7.61 9.21
C SER A 99 -3.60 7.32 8.83
N LYS A 100 -4.26 8.31 8.20
CA LYS A 100 -5.67 8.23 7.79
C LYS A 100 -5.84 7.57 6.42
N ASP A 101 -4.82 7.70 5.57
CA ASP A 101 -4.92 7.43 4.12
C ASP A 101 -4.21 6.11 3.73
N LEU A 102 -4.02 5.24 4.71
CA LEU A 102 -3.44 3.90 4.51
C LEU A 102 -4.24 3.05 3.51
N GLU A 103 -5.53 3.37 3.34
CA GLU A 103 -6.41 2.64 2.45
C GLU A 103 -6.02 2.77 0.98
N TYR A 104 -5.42 3.90 0.61
CA TYR A 104 -5.05 4.23 -0.76
C TYR A 104 -3.56 4.09 -1.05
N MET A 105 -2.70 3.86 -0.04
CA MET A 105 -1.25 3.76 -0.22
C MET A 105 -0.82 2.75 -1.31
N LEU A 106 -1.57 1.64 -1.45
CA LEU A 106 -1.38 0.58 -2.46
C LEU A 106 -2.58 0.49 -3.45
N HIS A 107 -3.24 1.60 -3.71
CA HIS A 107 -4.39 1.62 -4.63
C HIS A 107 -3.96 1.23 -6.05
N TYR A 108 -4.76 0.38 -6.71
CA TYR A 108 -4.44 -0.28 -8.00
C TYR A 108 -3.13 -1.10 -8.04
N THR A 109 -2.40 -1.18 -6.94
CA THR A 109 -1.21 -2.03 -6.81
C THR A 109 -1.64 -3.47 -6.53
N PRO A 110 -1.17 -4.45 -7.31
CA PRO A 110 -1.31 -5.86 -6.96
C PRO A 110 -0.72 -6.12 -5.57
N ALA A 111 -1.25 -7.12 -4.86
CA ALA A 111 -0.74 -7.44 -3.53
C ALA A 111 0.74 -7.86 -3.60
N PRO A 112 1.69 -7.14 -2.95
CA PRO A 112 3.06 -7.59 -2.83
C PRO A 112 3.13 -8.99 -2.22
N SER A 113 4.08 -9.80 -2.67
CA SER A 113 4.31 -11.15 -2.15
C SER A 113 4.78 -11.14 -0.70
N THR A 114 5.54 -10.12 -0.31
CA THR A 114 5.92 -9.89 1.08
C THR A 114 5.66 -8.45 1.48
N ILE A 115 5.09 -8.29 2.67
CA ILE A 115 4.94 -6.99 3.35
C ILE A 115 5.42 -7.18 4.79
N LEU A 116 6.38 -6.35 5.21
CA LEU A 116 6.82 -6.27 6.61
C LEU A 116 6.34 -4.96 7.22
N LEU A 117 5.89 -4.98 8.46
CA LEU A 117 5.24 -3.86 9.13
C LEU A 117 5.84 -3.62 10.49
N ALA A 118 5.75 -2.37 10.96
CA ALA A 118 6.06 -2.05 12.34
C ALA A 118 5.03 -2.69 13.28
N SER A 119 5.48 -3.11 14.48
CA SER A 119 4.65 -3.79 15.48
C SER A 119 3.49 -2.95 16.02
N ASN A 120 3.53 -1.63 15.83
CA ASN A 120 2.49 -0.67 16.21
C ASN A 120 1.53 -0.33 15.06
N SER A 121 1.58 -1.05 13.94
CA SER A 121 0.67 -0.82 12.81
C SER A 121 -0.79 -1.07 13.19
N PRO A 122 -1.75 -0.27 12.68
CA PRO A 122 -3.16 -0.43 13.03
C PRO A 122 -3.71 -1.79 12.58
N ILE A 123 -4.71 -2.31 13.29
CA ILE A 123 -5.42 -3.54 12.92
C ILE A 123 -6.59 -3.17 12.02
N LYS A 124 -6.78 -3.90 10.91
CA LYS A 124 -7.93 -3.75 10.00
C LYS A 124 -8.68 -5.07 9.89
N THR A 125 -9.93 -5.00 9.42
CA THR A 125 -10.80 -6.17 9.28
C THR A 125 -11.47 -6.20 7.90
N ALA A 126 -11.45 -7.35 7.24
CA ALA A 126 -12.28 -7.65 6.09
C ALA A 126 -13.50 -8.48 6.53
N THR A 127 -14.67 -8.19 5.97
CA THR A 127 -15.92 -8.88 6.35
C THR A 127 -16.66 -9.39 5.12
N THR A 128 -17.18 -10.61 5.17
CA THR A 128 -18.07 -11.14 4.13
C THR A 128 -19.54 -10.90 4.49
N SER A 129 -20.38 -10.71 3.48
CA SER A 129 -21.84 -10.74 3.62
C SER A 129 -22.40 -11.81 2.68
N TYR A 130 -23.30 -12.65 3.19
CA TYR A 130 -23.98 -13.68 2.41
C TYR A 130 -25.44 -13.29 2.27
N GLN A 131 -25.84 -12.90 1.06
CA GLN A 131 -27.19 -12.39 0.77
C GLN A 131 -27.85 -13.14 -0.39
N ASP A 132 -29.18 -13.22 -0.37
CA ASP A 132 -29.99 -13.64 -1.52
C ASP A 132 -30.25 -12.49 -2.51
N GLU A 133 -31.01 -12.75 -3.57
CA GLU A 133 -31.34 -11.73 -4.59
C GLU A 133 -32.23 -10.59 -4.08
N ALA A 134 -32.93 -10.80 -2.95
CA ALA A 134 -33.74 -9.80 -2.28
C ALA A 134 -32.94 -9.02 -1.21
N GLY A 135 -31.66 -9.36 -0.99
CA GLY A 135 -30.79 -8.72 -0.01
C GLY A 135 -30.90 -9.30 1.41
N ASN A 136 -31.65 -10.39 1.62
CA ASN A 136 -31.75 -11.01 2.93
C ASN A 136 -30.45 -11.71 3.30
N ILE A 137 -30.03 -11.59 4.56
CA ILE A 137 -28.84 -12.29 5.07
C ILE A 137 -29.16 -13.78 5.25
N ILE A 138 -28.42 -14.64 4.55
CA ILE A 138 -28.66 -16.09 4.51
C ILE A 138 -27.61 -16.91 5.28
N ALA A 139 -26.53 -16.27 5.73
CA ALA A 139 -25.57 -16.87 6.64
C ALA A 139 -24.81 -15.78 7.43
N PRO A 140 -24.26 -16.12 8.62
CA PRO A 140 -23.43 -15.19 9.38
C PRO A 140 -22.21 -14.76 8.58
N ALA A 141 -21.89 -13.46 8.69
CA ALA A 141 -20.68 -12.86 8.15
C ALA A 141 -19.43 -13.55 8.71
N ARG A 142 -18.39 -13.69 7.89
CA ARG A 142 -17.05 -14.03 8.36
C ARG A 142 -16.24 -12.75 8.44
N VAL A 143 -15.54 -12.57 9.55
CA VAL A 143 -14.63 -11.45 9.76
C VAL A 143 -13.22 -12.01 9.78
N TYR A 144 -12.35 -11.47 8.93
CA TYR A 144 -10.91 -11.67 9.01
C TYR A 144 -10.31 -10.38 9.57
N GLY A 145 -9.69 -10.47 10.74
CA GLY A 145 -8.98 -9.36 11.37
C GLY A 145 -7.50 -9.66 11.44
N GLY A 146 -6.68 -8.69 11.07
CA GLY A 146 -5.24 -8.84 10.96
C GLY A 146 -4.52 -7.49 11.00
N PRO A 147 -3.19 -7.47 11.11
CA PRO A 147 -2.42 -6.25 10.90
C PRO A 147 -2.78 -5.62 9.55
N LEU A 148 -2.76 -4.29 9.49
CA LEU A 148 -2.84 -3.54 8.24
C LEU A 148 -1.96 -4.18 7.17
N LEU A 149 -2.39 -4.24 5.92
CA LEU A 149 -1.64 -4.85 4.84
C LEU A 149 -1.44 -6.38 4.90
N GLU A 150 -2.01 -7.08 5.88
CA GLU A 150 -2.01 -8.54 5.84
C GLU A 150 -2.91 -9.04 4.71
N ALA A 151 -2.45 -10.08 4.00
CA ALA A 151 -3.24 -10.73 2.97
C ALA A 151 -4.41 -11.50 3.62
N TYR A 152 -5.62 -11.30 3.11
CA TYR A 152 -6.78 -12.09 3.50
C TYR A 152 -7.22 -12.99 2.34
N SER A 153 -7.84 -14.11 2.69
CA SER A 153 -8.50 -15.02 1.73
C SER A 153 -9.77 -15.57 2.35
N PHE A 154 -10.88 -15.48 1.60
CA PHE A 154 -12.14 -16.11 1.93
C PHE A 154 -12.45 -17.22 0.92
N ASP A 155 -12.60 -18.44 1.41
CA ASP A 155 -13.14 -19.52 0.59
C ASP A 155 -14.62 -19.29 0.30
N GLN A 156 -15.04 -19.65 -0.92
CA GLN A 156 -16.46 -19.67 -1.28
C GLN A 156 -17.23 -20.60 -0.34
N LYS A 157 -18.27 -20.07 0.30
CA LYS A 157 -19.13 -20.83 1.21
C LYS A 157 -20.30 -21.45 0.44
N SER A 158 -20.49 -22.77 0.61
CA SER A 158 -21.74 -23.44 0.20
C SER A 158 -22.81 -23.24 1.28
N ILE A 159 -24.02 -22.85 0.88
CA ILE A 159 -25.14 -22.59 1.79
C ILE A 159 -26.31 -23.51 1.39
N PRO A 160 -26.76 -24.43 2.25
CA PRO A 160 -27.88 -25.32 1.95
C PRO A 160 -29.14 -24.56 1.54
N GLY A 161 -29.80 -25.00 0.46
CA GLY A 161 -31.01 -24.36 -0.05
C GLY A 161 -30.79 -23.14 -0.95
N TYR A 162 -29.53 -22.72 -1.17
CA TYR A 162 -29.18 -21.61 -2.05
C TYR A 162 -28.17 -22.04 -3.12
N THR A 163 -28.28 -21.46 -4.31
CA THR A 163 -27.31 -21.64 -5.39
C THR A 163 -26.44 -20.39 -5.50
N PHE A 164 -25.11 -20.57 -5.49
CA PHE A 164 -24.18 -19.47 -5.67
C PHE A 164 -24.37 -18.81 -7.04
N LYS A 165 -24.43 -17.47 -7.05
CA LYS A 165 -24.58 -16.68 -8.29
C LYS A 165 -23.32 -15.91 -8.66
N ARG A 166 -22.78 -15.13 -7.72
CA ARG A 166 -21.57 -14.31 -7.94
C ARG A 166 -20.97 -13.86 -6.61
N VAL A 167 -19.71 -13.41 -6.66
CA VAL A 167 -19.09 -12.57 -5.64
C VAL A 167 -19.22 -11.10 -6.07
N ILE A 168 -19.50 -10.23 -5.11
CA ILE A 168 -19.38 -8.77 -5.27
C ILE A 168 -18.20 -8.35 -4.37
N GLY A 169 -17.18 -7.72 -4.96
CA GLY A 169 -15.90 -7.45 -4.28
C GLY A 169 -14.84 -8.54 -4.51
N ASN A 170 -13.81 -8.58 -3.66
CA ASN A 170 -12.67 -9.50 -3.80
C ASN A 170 -12.63 -10.53 -2.67
N LEU A 171 -12.52 -11.82 -3.02
CA LEU A 171 -12.35 -12.92 -2.05
C LEU A 171 -10.95 -12.96 -1.44
N THR A 172 -9.96 -12.46 -2.17
CA THR A 172 -8.59 -12.30 -1.71
C THR A 172 -8.21 -10.84 -1.79
N GLY A 173 -7.31 -10.41 -0.94
CA GLY A 173 -6.85 -9.03 -0.95
C GLY A 173 -5.88 -8.74 0.16
N ILE A 174 -5.66 -7.46 0.37
CA ILE A 174 -4.82 -6.92 1.43
C ILE A 174 -5.72 -6.08 2.32
N LEU A 175 -5.53 -6.16 3.64
CA LEU A 175 -6.21 -5.34 4.64
C LEU A 175 -5.82 -3.85 4.55
N CYS A 176 -6.27 -3.20 3.49
CA CYS A 176 -6.24 -1.75 3.28
C CYS A 176 -7.21 -1.30 2.18
N LYS A 177 -7.59 -2.16 1.23
CA LYS A 177 -8.45 -1.75 0.12
C LYS A 177 -9.89 -1.52 0.63
N SER A 178 -10.35 -0.27 0.59
CA SER A 178 -11.80 -0.03 0.49
C SER A 178 -12.29 -0.73 -0.79
N PRO A 179 -13.46 -1.41 -0.76
CA PRO A 179 -14.02 -2.08 -1.93
C PRO A 179 -14.21 -1.18 -3.15
#